data_AF-A0A1C7LQE5-F1
#
_entry.id   AF-A0A1C7LQE5-F1
#
_cell.length_a   1.000
_cell.length_b   1.000
_cell.length_c   1.000
_cell.angle_alpha   90.00
_cell.angle_beta   90.00
_cell.angle_gamma   90.00
#
_symmetry.space_group_name_H-M   'P 1'
#
loop_
_entity.id
_entity.type
_entity.pdbx_description
1 polymer ?
#
loop_
_entity_poly.entity_id
_entity_poly.type
_entity_poly.pdbx_seq_one_letter_code
_entity_poly.pdbx_strand_id
1 'polypeptide(L)'
;MTWGVPTPLDEELDRIMCIDGLPVTFWIGGIARSLWFFSDGGEPRQRVNIGVRLLCEGDLESAHALVNGRSRPPINDMPNAVYAGKLMTSRSKGDPALTAAPFTRVYDATERFGPKTTMDTISAATISKNDVVLVECQLKRWKVGDKAKYSNKWVTWRCGFELSSVSLLYIAPDTSTDAYIDVDAETAFM
;
A
#
# COMPACT_ATOMS: atom_id res chain seq x y z
N MET A 1 16.19 15.20 -2.07
CA MET A 1 15.63 13.97 -2.66
C MET A 1 15.63 14.07 -4.18
N THR A 2 16.16 13.05 -4.84
CA THR A 2 16.22 12.92 -6.31
C THR A 2 15.76 11.52 -6.71
N TRP A 3 15.40 11.34 -7.97
CA TRP A 3 15.22 9.97 -8.48
C TRP A 3 16.57 9.25 -8.52
N GLY A 4 16.57 7.94 -8.34
CA GLY A 4 17.77 7.12 -8.42
C GLY A 4 18.42 7.17 -9.81
N VAL A 5 19.68 6.76 -9.86
CA VAL A 5 20.44 6.63 -11.11
C VAL A 5 20.51 5.15 -11.45
N PRO A 6 20.04 4.72 -12.64
CA PRO A 6 20.15 3.35 -13.10
C PRO A 6 21.58 2.86 -13.05
N THR A 7 21.76 1.60 -12.66
CA THR A 7 23.05 0.91 -12.76
C THR A 7 22.91 -0.27 -13.72
N PRO A 8 24.00 -0.85 -14.22
CA PRO A 8 23.94 -2.08 -15.01
C PRO A 8 23.28 -3.26 -14.29
N LEU A 9 23.17 -3.21 -12.96
CA LEU A 9 22.57 -4.25 -12.13
C LEU A 9 21.10 -3.96 -11.78
N ASP A 10 20.67 -2.71 -11.87
CA ASP A 10 19.32 -2.29 -11.50
C ASP A 10 18.91 -1.07 -12.34
N GLU A 11 18.17 -1.35 -13.42
CA GLU A 11 17.61 -0.33 -14.30
C GLU A 11 16.38 0.36 -13.70
N GLU A 12 15.77 -0.20 -12.65
CA GLU A 12 14.55 0.35 -12.03
C GLU A 12 14.84 1.43 -10.99
N LEU A 13 16.11 1.67 -10.65
CA LEU A 13 16.49 2.72 -9.70
C LEU A 13 16.01 4.11 -10.12
N ASP A 14 15.89 4.39 -11.42
CA ASP A 14 15.33 5.68 -11.87
C ASP A 14 13.84 5.87 -11.53
N ARG A 15 13.16 4.82 -11.06
CA ARG A 15 11.78 4.88 -10.61
C ARG A 15 11.66 5.15 -9.13
N ILE A 16 12.72 4.97 -8.35
CA ILE A 16 12.68 5.02 -6.89
C ILE A 16 13.23 6.36 -6.41
N MET A 17 12.61 6.94 -5.38
CA MET A 17 13.10 8.15 -4.75
C MET A 17 14.29 7.86 -3.84
N CYS A 18 15.34 8.69 -3.94
CA CYS A 18 16.58 8.55 -3.20
C CYS A 18 16.96 9.83 -2.42
N ILE A 19 17.71 9.64 -1.33
CA ILE A 19 18.49 10.67 -0.63
C ILE A 19 19.96 10.24 -0.69
N ASP A 20 20.84 11.12 -1.16
CA ASP A 20 22.28 10.85 -1.30
C ASP A 20 22.59 9.55 -2.06
N GLY A 21 21.78 9.28 -3.10
CA GLY A 21 21.90 8.08 -3.94
C GLY A 21 21.27 6.81 -3.36
N LEU A 22 20.79 6.82 -2.11
CA LEU A 22 20.19 5.66 -1.45
C LEU A 22 18.65 5.68 -1.50
N PRO A 23 17.99 4.56 -1.83
CA PRO A 23 16.53 4.46 -1.79
C PRO A 23 15.93 4.84 -0.44
N VAL A 24 14.87 5.65 -0.47
CA VAL A 24 14.17 6.09 0.75
C VAL A 24 13.01 5.17 1.05
N THR A 25 12.99 4.64 2.27
CA THR A 25 11.82 3.96 2.84
C THR A 25 11.01 4.97 3.64
N PHE A 26 9.74 5.13 3.28
CA PHE A 26 8.76 5.94 3.98
C PHE A 26 7.96 5.06 4.94
N TRP A 27 7.70 5.60 6.13
CA TRP A 27 6.93 4.96 7.18
C TRP A 27 5.60 5.71 7.32
N ILE A 28 4.49 5.00 7.12
CA ILE A 28 3.14 5.57 7.12
C ILE A 28 2.35 4.85 8.22
N GLY A 29 2.19 5.53 9.35
CA GLY A 29 1.43 5.03 10.49
C GLY A 29 0.00 5.57 10.48
N GLY A 30 -1.00 4.70 10.62
CA GLY A 30 -2.38 5.14 10.70
C GLY A 30 -3.39 4.01 10.73
N ILE A 31 -4.63 4.36 10.43
CA ILE A 31 -5.78 3.47 10.54
C ILE A 31 -6.08 2.86 9.17
N ALA A 32 -6.11 1.52 9.09
CA ALA A 32 -6.46 0.80 7.89
C ALA A 32 -7.91 1.09 7.47
N ARG A 33 -8.11 1.50 6.22
CA ARG A 33 -9.43 1.83 5.63
C ARG A 33 -9.80 0.96 4.44
N SER A 34 -8.82 0.65 3.60
CA SER A 34 -9.00 -0.15 2.40
C SER A 34 -7.98 -1.27 2.39
N LEU A 35 -8.44 -2.50 2.15
CA LEU A 35 -7.63 -3.70 2.19
C LEU A 35 -7.94 -4.51 0.93
N TRP A 36 -7.05 -4.50 -0.04
CA TRP A 36 -7.19 -5.24 -1.30
C TRP A 36 -6.07 -6.26 -1.42
N PHE A 37 -6.01 -7.22 -0.49
CA PHE A 37 -5.04 -8.31 -0.54
C PHE A 37 -5.57 -9.55 -1.27
N PHE A 38 -6.86 -9.83 -1.09
CA PHE A 38 -7.54 -10.99 -1.67
C PHE A 38 -8.77 -10.55 -2.49
N SER A 39 -9.21 -11.40 -3.41
CA SER A 39 -10.50 -11.27 -4.08
C SER A 39 -11.63 -11.68 -3.13
N ASP A 40 -12.88 -11.45 -3.53
CA ASP A 40 -14.04 -11.84 -2.73
C ASP A 40 -14.12 -13.37 -2.55
N GLY A 41 -13.50 -14.14 -3.45
CA GLY A 41 -13.36 -15.59 -3.35
C GLY A 41 -12.15 -16.07 -2.52
N GLY A 42 -11.39 -15.16 -1.90
CA GLY A 42 -10.21 -15.49 -1.10
C GLY A 42 -8.90 -15.64 -1.90
N GLU A 43 -8.95 -15.50 -3.22
CA GLU A 43 -7.76 -15.66 -4.08
C GLU A 43 -6.81 -14.46 -3.98
N PRO A 44 -5.48 -14.66 -3.99
CA PRO A 44 -4.52 -13.56 -4.02
C PRO A 44 -4.73 -12.60 -5.20
N ARG A 45 -4.69 -11.30 -4.94
CA ARG A 45 -4.78 -10.29 -6.01
C ARG A 45 -3.46 -10.10 -6.74
N GLN A 46 -3.54 -9.90 -8.05
CA GLN A 46 -2.39 -9.52 -8.89
C GLN A 46 -1.72 -8.22 -8.42
N ARG A 47 -2.52 -7.27 -7.93
CA ARG A 47 -2.03 -6.03 -7.34
C ARG A 47 -2.67 -5.86 -5.98
N VAL A 48 -1.84 -5.93 -4.94
CA VAL A 48 -2.27 -5.68 -3.58
C VAL A 48 -2.24 -4.19 -3.27
N ASN A 49 -3.10 -3.77 -2.37
CA ASN A 49 -3.18 -2.37 -1.97
C ASN A 49 -3.73 -2.23 -0.55
N ILE A 50 -3.18 -1.29 0.20
CA ILE A 50 -3.68 -0.86 1.49
C ILE A 50 -3.87 0.66 1.46
N GLY A 51 -5.05 1.11 1.89
CA GLY A 51 -5.38 2.51 2.13
C GLY A 51 -5.32 2.80 3.62
N VAL A 52 -4.47 3.74 4.02
CA VAL A 52 -4.25 4.14 5.41
C VAL A 52 -4.71 5.58 5.59
N ARG A 53 -5.61 5.80 6.54
CA ARG A 53 -5.94 7.14 7.02
C ARG A 53 -4.93 7.53 8.09
N LEU A 54 -4.15 8.56 7.82
CA LEU A 54 -3.15 9.08 8.75
C LEU A 54 -3.84 9.68 9.99
N LEU A 55 -3.11 9.67 11.10
CA LEU A 55 -3.62 10.16 12.40
C LEU A 55 -3.71 11.68 12.45
N CYS A 56 -2.87 12.38 11.67
CA CYS A 56 -2.81 13.83 11.55
C CYS A 56 -3.09 14.27 10.12
N GLU A 57 -3.86 15.34 9.95
CA GLU A 57 -4.15 15.94 8.65
C GLU A 57 -2.88 16.51 7.99
N GLY A 58 -1.97 17.11 8.76
CA GLY A 58 -0.70 17.62 8.24
C GLY A 58 0.20 16.53 7.64
N ASP A 59 0.15 15.30 8.15
CA ASP A 59 0.88 14.18 7.56
C ASP A 59 0.27 13.74 6.22
N LEU A 60 -1.07 13.79 6.12
CA LEU A 60 -1.79 13.53 4.87
C LEU A 60 -1.47 14.57 3.82
N GLU A 61 -1.52 15.85 4.18
CA GLU A 61 -1.12 16.94 3.29
C GLU A 61 0.33 16.80 2.85
N SER A 62 1.23 16.42 3.75
CA SER A 62 2.65 16.19 3.44
C SER A 62 2.84 15.00 2.48
N ALA A 63 2.14 13.89 2.70
CA ALA A 63 2.15 12.74 1.80
C ALA A 63 1.59 13.10 0.41
N HIS A 64 0.51 13.89 0.37
CA HIS A 64 -0.06 14.40 -0.87
C HIS A 64 0.89 15.35 -1.60
N ALA A 65 1.49 16.30 -0.90
CA ALA A 65 2.47 17.23 -1.46
C ALA A 65 3.66 16.46 -2.03
N LEU A 66 4.13 15.41 -1.34
CA LEU A 66 5.21 14.57 -1.80
C LEU A 66 4.85 13.79 -3.09
N VAL A 67 3.70 13.13 -3.13
CA VAL A 67 3.27 12.35 -4.31
C VAL A 67 2.93 13.27 -5.48
N ASN A 68 2.18 14.34 -5.21
CA ASN A 68 1.65 15.23 -6.23
C ASN A 68 2.74 16.14 -6.79
N GLY A 69 3.55 16.76 -5.92
CA GLY A 69 4.68 17.60 -6.31
C GLY A 69 5.77 16.87 -7.08
N ARG A 70 5.76 15.53 -7.07
CA ARG A 70 6.68 14.69 -7.84
C ARG A 70 6.05 14.09 -9.09
N SER A 71 4.74 14.19 -9.27
CA SER A 71 4.02 13.73 -10.47
C SER A 71 4.05 14.78 -11.58
N ARG A 72 3.94 14.33 -12.84
CA ARG A 72 3.86 15.22 -14.00
C ARG A 72 2.84 14.72 -15.03
N PRO A 73 1.71 15.41 -15.24
CA PRO A 73 1.26 16.60 -14.50
C PRO A 73 0.94 16.30 -13.03
N PRO A 74 0.63 17.30 -12.21
CA PRO A 74 -0.02 17.09 -10.92
C PRO A 74 -1.32 16.29 -11.05
N ILE A 75 -1.72 15.63 -9.97
CA ILE A 75 -2.99 14.93 -9.76
C ILE A 75 -3.94 15.95 -9.13
N ASN A 76 -5.08 16.17 -9.79
CA ASN A 76 -6.19 16.93 -9.25
C ASN A 76 -7.13 15.90 -8.62
N ASP A 77 -7.49 16.07 -7.35
CA ASP A 77 -8.26 15.13 -6.52
C ASP A 77 -7.42 13.97 -5.92
N MET A 78 -6.86 14.25 -4.73
CA MET A 78 -6.16 13.25 -3.93
C MET A 78 -7.12 12.72 -2.84
N PRO A 79 -7.18 11.38 -2.65
CA PRO A 79 -8.14 10.79 -1.72
C PRO A 79 -7.81 11.13 -0.26
N ASN A 80 -8.80 11.06 0.64
CA ASN A 80 -8.59 11.21 2.09
C ASN A 80 -7.97 9.94 2.75
N ALA A 81 -6.95 9.37 2.11
CA ALA A 81 -6.15 8.25 2.60
C ALA A 81 -4.88 8.13 1.76
N VAL A 82 -3.80 7.64 2.37
CA VAL A 82 -2.59 7.30 1.62
C VAL A 82 -2.66 5.85 1.19
N TYR A 83 -2.47 5.61 -0.09
CA TYR A 83 -2.49 4.28 -0.67
C TYR A 83 -1.09 3.79 -1.00
N ALA A 84 -0.76 2.60 -0.52
CA ALA A 84 0.44 1.87 -0.90
C ALA A 84 0.03 0.55 -1.55
N GLY A 85 0.62 0.21 -2.70
CA GLY A 85 0.31 -1.03 -3.39
C GLY A 85 1.52 -1.69 -4.02
N LYS A 86 1.40 -2.97 -4.34
CA LYS A 86 2.48 -3.74 -4.96
C LYS A 86 1.91 -4.70 -5.99
N LEU A 87 2.61 -4.83 -7.13
CA LEU A 87 2.33 -5.88 -8.08
C LEU A 87 2.89 -7.20 -7.53
N MET A 88 2.03 -8.20 -7.42
CA MET A 88 2.32 -9.52 -6.85
C MET A 88 2.27 -10.63 -7.91
N THR A 89 2.34 -10.26 -9.19
CA THR A 89 2.40 -11.23 -10.28
C THR A 89 3.84 -11.67 -10.52
N SER A 90 4.01 -12.96 -10.79
CA SER A 90 5.25 -13.54 -11.25
C SER A 90 4.98 -14.46 -12.44
N ARG A 91 6.02 -14.73 -13.22
CA ARG A 91 5.98 -15.69 -14.32
C ARG A 91 6.97 -16.80 -14.04
N SER A 92 6.48 -18.02 -13.96
CA SER A 92 7.33 -19.21 -13.83
C SER A 92 7.92 -19.56 -15.19
N LYS A 93 9.17 -20.03 -15.20
CA LYS A 93 9.83 -20.48 -16.44
C LYS A 93 9.01 -21.63 -17.05
N GLY A 94 8.56 -21.46 -18.29
CA GLY A 94 7.77 -22.46 -19.01
C GLY A 94 6.26 -22.32 -18.86
N ASP A 95 5.78 -21.42 -18.01
CA ASP A 95 4.34 -21.12 -17.88
C ASP A 95 4.00 -19.81 -18.62
N PRO A 96 3.10 -19.84 -19.62
CA PRO A 96 2.65 -18.62 -20.28
C PRO A 96 1.81 -17.73 -19.35
N ALA A 97 1.18 -18.27 -18.31
CA ALA A 97 0.27 -17.55 -17.42
C ALA A 97 1.00 -16.69 -16.36
N LEU A 98 0.34 -15.61 -15.95
CA LEU A 98 0.76 -14.80 -14.80
C LEU A 98 0.08 -15.32 -13.55
N THR A 99 0.87 -15.70 -12.54
CA THR A 99 0.35 -16.20 -11.26
C THR A 99 0.50 -15.11 -10.20
N ALA A 100 -0.59 -14.81 -9.50
CA ALA A 100 -0.58 -13.90 -8.35
C ALA A 100 -0.13 -14.65 -7.09
N ALA A 101 0.82 -14.09 -6.35
CA ALA A 101 1.24 -14.60 -5.05
C ALA A 101 0.61 -13.79 -3.91
N PRO A 102 0.30 -14.42 -2.75
CA PRO A 102 -0.15 -13.70 -1.57
C PRO A 102 0.94 -12.76 -1.06
N PHE A 103 0.53 -11.62 -0.50
CA PHE A 103 1.45 -10.69 0.14
C PHE A 103 1.78 -11.19 1.56
N THR A 104 3.01 -11.65 1.76
CA THR A 104 3.46 -12.32 3.00
C THR A 104 4.28 -11.43 3.92
N ARG A 105 4.65 -10.22 3.51
CA ARG A 105 5.45 -9.28 4.31
C ARG A 105 4.57 -8.49 5.26
N VAL A 106 3.81 -9.21 6.07
CA VAL A 106 2.93 -8.69 7.11
C VAL A 106 3.40 -9.24 8.45
N TYR A 107 3.60 -8.34 9.41
CA TYR A 107 4.23 -8.67 10.68
C TYR A 107 3.35 -8.28 11.86
N ASP A 108 3.39 -9.08 12.91
CA ASP A 108 2.81 -8.72 14.20
C ASP A 108 3.75 -7.77 14.95
N ALA A 109 3.25 -6.58 15.27
CA ALA A 109 3.94 -5.58 16.07
C ALA A 109 3.06 -5.07 17.22
N THR A 110 2.05 -5.85 17.63
CA THR A 110 1.07 -5.47 18.65
C THR A 110 1.70 -5.32 20.02
N GLU A 111 2.72 -6.14 20.33
CA GLU A 111 3.53 -5.98 21.55
C GLU A 111 4.71 -5.03 21.33
N ARG A 112 5.50 -5.27 20.27
CA ARG A 112 6.71 -4.51 19.98
C ARG A 112 7.09 -4.53 18.51
N PHE A 113 7.38 -3.36 17.96
CA PHE A 113 7.99 -3.23 16.65
C PHE A 113 9.52 -3.48 16.71
N GLY A 114 10.06 -4.26 15.77
CA GLY A 114 11.46 -4.66 15.78
C GLY A 114 12.03 -5.02 14.39
N PRO A 115 13.20 -5.68 14.35
CA PRO A 115 13.81 -6.15 13.10
C PRO A 115 12.92 -7.18 12.40
N LYS A 116 12.66 -6.99 11.09
CA LYS A 116 11.77 -7.88 10.31
C LYS A 116 12.21 -9.35 10.27
N THR A 117 13.51 -9.60 10.47
CA THR A 117 14.08 -10.96 10.51
C THR A 117 13.68 -11.75 11.76
N THR A 118 13.24 -11.07 12.81
CA THR A 118 12.88 -11.66 14.10
C THR A 118 11.42 -11.45 14.47
N MET A 119 10.66 -10.71 13.65
CA MET A 119 9.24 -10.47 13.90
C MET A 119 8.40 -11.62 13.36
N ASP A 120 7.37 -11.99 14.11
CA ASP A 120 6.40 -12.98 13.67
C ASP A 120 5.62 -12.46 12.47
N THR A 121 5.46 -13.33 11.47
CA THR A 121 4.68 -13.04 10.27
C THR A 121 3.25 -13.50 10.47
N ILE A 122 2.29 -12.65 10.11
CA ILE A 122 0.85 -12.96 10.13
C ILE A 122 0.28 -12.92 8.72
N SER A 123 -0.92 -13.48 8.55
CA SER A 123 -1.63 -13.38 7.28
C SER A 123 -2.08 -11.94 7.03
N ALA A 124 -2.01 -11.48 5.78
CA ALA A 124 -2.65 -10.22 5.39
C ALA A 124 -4.17 -10.22 5.61
N ALA A 125 -4.79 -11.41 5.70
CA ALA A 125 -6.20 -11.57 6.02
C ALA A 125 -6.53 -11.27 7.50
N THR A 126 -5.53 -11.25 8.38
CA THR A 126 -5.70 -10.91 9.80
C THR A 126 -5.89 -9.41 10.01
N ILE A 127 -5.45 -8.58 9.05
CA ILE A 127 -5.66 -7.13 9.12
C ILE A 127 -7.11 -6.82 8.75
N SER A 128 -7.78 -6.08 9.61
CA SER A 128 -9.15 -5.61 9.44
C SER A 128 -9.22 -4.10 9.28
N LYS A 129 -10.39 -3.63 8.80
CA LYS A 129 -10.67 -2.19 8.81
C LYS A 129 -10.62 -1.68 10.24
N ASN A 130 -10.10 -0.47 10.41
CA ASN A 130 -9.90 0.23 11.68
C ASN A 130 -8.68 -0.20 12.50
N ASP A 131 -7.97 -1.26 12.13
CA ASP A 131 -6.68 -1.60 12.75
C ASP A 131 -5.66 -0.47 12.59
N VAL A 132 -4.79 -0.32 13.59
CA VAL A 132 -3.65 0.59 13.47
C VAL A 132 -2.47 -0.18 12.89
N VAL A 133 -1.94 0.34 11.80
CA VAL A 133 -0.85 -0.30 11.05
C VAL A 133 0.28 0.68 10.80
N LEU A 134 1.50 0.14 10.72
CA LEU A 134 2.66 0.81 10.15
C LEU A 134 2.95 0.21 8.77
N VAL A 135 2.87 1.06 7.75
CA VAL A 135 3.16 0.68 6.36
C VAL A 135 4.53 1.22 5.98
N GLU A 136 5.42 0.30 5.61
CA GLU A 136 6.70 0.63 4.99
C GLU A 136 6.53 0.61 3.48
N CYS A 137 6.97 1.67 2.81
CA CYS A 137 6.81 1.82 1.38
C CYS A 137 7.93 2.65 0.76
N GLN A 138 8.04 2.60 -0.56
CA GLN A 138 8.96 3.44 -1.33
C GLN A 138 8.16 4.35 -2.25
N LEU A 139 8.58 5.60 -2.41
CA LEU A 139 7.97 6.45 -3.44
C LEU A 139 8.52 6.04 -4.80
N LYS A 140 7.63 5.50 -5.64
CA LYS A 140 7.94 5.11 -7.02
C LYS A 140 7.25 6.02 -8.02
N ARG A 141 7.89 6.20 -9.19
CA ARG A 141 7.27 6.79 -10.38
C ARG A 141 7.13 5.79 -11.51
N TRP A 142 6.09 5.98 -12.33
CA TRP A 142 5.88 5.21 -13.56
C TRP A 142 5.37 6.13 -14.67
N LYS A 143 5.78 5.82 -15.91
CA LYS A 143 5.37 6.57 -17.10
C LYS A 143 3.87 6.35 -17.36
N VAL A 144 3.19 7.40 -17.81
CA VAL A 144 1.76 7.35 -18.16
C VAL A 144 1.49 7.98 -19.52
N GLY A 145 0.41 7.55 -20.18
CA GLY A 145 -0.01 7.98 -21.51
C GLY A 145 0.44 7.05 -22.64
N ASP A 146 -0.03 7.33 -23.87
CA ASP A 146 0.12 6.42 -25.02
C ASP A 146 1.56 6.14 -25.40
N LYS A 147 2.44 7.12 -25.17
CA LYS A 147 3.88 7.02 -25.47
C LYS A 147 4.69 6.39 -24.34
N ALA A 148 4.07 6.03 -23.21
CA ALA A 148 4.78 5.50 -22.05
C ALA A 148 5.57 4.22 -22.35
N LYS A 149 5.04 3.37 -23.24
CA LYS A 149 5.67 2.09 -23.62
C LYS A 149 6.83 2.23 -24.62
N TYR A 150 6.84 3.30 -25.42
CA TYR A 150 7.77 3.45 -26.55
C TYR A 150 8.83 4.53 -26.33
N SER A 151 8.66 5.37 -25.31
CA SER A 151 9.58 6.46 -25.00
C SER A 151 10.48 6.13 -23.82
N ASN A 152 11.79 6.19 -24.03
CA ASN A 152 12.77 6.16 -22.93
C ASN A 152 12.75 7.45 -22.10
N LYS A 153 12.18 8.54 -22.63
CA LYS A 153 12.10 9.84 -21.94
C LYS A 153 10.97 9.89 -20.92
N TRP A 154 11.25 10.51 -19.76
CA TRP A 154 10.28 10.89 -18.73
C TRP A 154 9.59 12.20 -19.16
N VAL A 155 8.49 12.10 -19.91
CA VAL A 155 7.68 13.26 -20.33
C VAL A 155 6.49 13.46 -19.40
N THR A 156 5.74 12.38 -19.18
CA THR A 156 4.58 12.31 -18.29
C THR A 156 4.71 11.09 -17.39
N TRP A 157 4.52 11.27 -16.09
CA TRP A 157 4.62 10.21 -15.10
C TRP A 157 3.74 10.50 -13.89
N ARG A 158 3.37 9.42 -13.19
CA ARG A 158 2.71 9.51 -11.88
C ARG A 158 3.63 8.94 -10.83
N CYS A 159 3.44 9.39 -9.60
CA CYS A 159 4.09 8.83 -8.44
C CYS A 159 3.08 8.17 -7.52
N GLY A 160 3.56 7.27 -6.67
CA GLY A 160 2.77 6.63 -5.63
C GLY A 160 3.65 5.74 -4.77
N PHE A 161 3.09 5.27 -3.66
CA PHE A 161 3.81 4.43 -2.73
C PHE A 161 3.75 2.96 -3.17
N GLU A 162 4.92 2.36 -3.37
CA GLU A 162 5.06 0.93 -3.54
C GLU A 162 5.18 0.26 -2.17
N LEU A 163 4.25 -0.64 -1.86
CA LEU A 163 4.17 -1.33 -0.59
C LEU A 163 5.40 -2.25 -0.41
N SER A 164 6.09 -2.15 0.73
CA SER A 164 7.20 -3.02 1.10
C SER A 164 6.81 -4.02 2.19
N SER A 165 6.22 -3.54 3.27
CA SER A 165 5.68 -4.37 4.36
C SER A 165 4.60 -3.65 5.15
N VAL A 166 3.78 -4.42 5.85
CA VAL A 166 2.80 -3.92 6.81
C VAL A 166 3.12 -4.50 8.18
N SER A 167 3.00 -3.72 9.24
CA SER A 167 3.12 -4.18 10.62
C SER A 167 1.87 -3.78 11.39
N LEU A 168 1.20 -4.76 11.99
CA LEU A 168 -0.01 -4.56 12.78
C LEU A 168 0.38 -4.05 14.17
N LEU A 169 -0.01 -2.82 14.50
CA LEU A 169 0.33 -2.18 15.77
C LEU A 169 -0.78 -2.32 16.82
N TYR A 170 -2.03 -2.35 16.36
CA TYR A 170 -3.19 -2.47 17.25
C TYR A 170 -4.36 -3.10 16.49
N ILE A 171 -5.00 -4.07 17.13
CA ILE A 171 -6.20 -4.74 16.65
C ILE A 171 -7.41 -3.93 17.11
N ALA A 172 -8.17 -3.39 16.17
CA ALA A 172 -9.42 -2.72 16.50
C ALA A 172 -10.45 -3.72 17.03
N PRO A 173 -11.34 -3.29 17.96
CA PRO A 173 -12.47 -4.12 18.36
C PRO A 173 -13.27 -4.57 17.13
N ASP A 174 -13.65 -5.83 17.11
CA ASP A 174 -14.47 -6.37 16.03
C ASP A 174 -15.87 -5.76 16.10
N THR A 175 -16.15 -4.80 15.21
CA THR A 175 -17.49 -4.18 15.10
C THR A 175 -18.44 -5.02 14.23
N SER A 176 -18.04 -6.20 13.75
CA SER A 176 -18.92 -7.07 12.95
C SER A 176 -19.99 -7.77 13.79
N THR A 177 -19.85 -7.77 15.12
CA THR A 177 -20.79 -8.45 16.03
C THR A 177 -21.98 -7.59 16.47
N ASP A 178 -22.02 -6.29 16.16
CA ASP A 178 -23.10 -5.38 16.58
C ASP A 178 -24.02 -4.97 15.43
N ALA A 179 -25.08 -5.77 15.24
CA ALA A 179 -26.45 -5.31 14.99
C ALA A 179 -27.40 -6.52 14.97
N TYR A 180 -27.55 -7.22 16.11
CA TYR A 180 -28.78 -7.97 16.34
C TYR A 180 -29.87 -6.93 16.66
N ILE A 181 -30.40 -6.30 15.61
CA ILE A 181 -31.64 -5.54 15.73
C ILE A 181 -32.72 -6.60 15.88
N ASP A 182 -33.19 -6.81 17.10
CA ASP A 182 -34.40 -7.59 17.36
C ASP A 182 -35.60 -6.80 16.81
N VAL A 183 -35.85 -6.97 15.50
CA VAL A 183 -36.93 -6.29 14.78
C VAL A 183 -38.29 -6.65 15.40
N ASP A 184 -38.40 -7.80 16.07
CA ASP A 184 -39.62 -8.26 16.69
C ASP A 184 -39.96 -7.48 17.99
N ALA A 185 -38.97 -6.86 18.63
CA ALA A 185 -39.18 -6.00 19.80
C ALA A 185 -39.76 -4.61 19.46
N GLU A 186 -39.53 -4.09 18.25
CA GLU A 186 -40.12 -2.81 17.79
C GLU A 186 -41.59 -2.95 17.37
N THR A 187 -42.00 -4.11 16.84
CA THR A 187 -43.40 -4.38 16.46
C THR A 187 -44.30 -4.78 17.64
N ALA A 188 -43.75 -5.05 18.83
CA ALA A 188 -44.54 -5.37 20.02
C ALA A 188 -45.24 -4.14 20.66
N PHE A 189 -44.99 -2.94 20.13
CA PHE A 189 -45.58 -1.67 20.61
C PHE A 189 -46.43 -0.93 19.55
N MET A 190 -46.79 -1.58 18.43
CA MET A 190 -47.84 -1.13 17.51
C MET A 190 -49.09 -1.99 17.62
#